data_AF-A0A2D6Q2Q2-F1
#
_entry.id   AF-A0A2D6Q2Q2-F1
#
_cell.length_a   1.000
_cell.length_b   1.000
_cell.length_c   1.000
_cell.angle_alpha   90.00
_cell.angle_beta   90.00
_cell.angle_gamma   90.00
#
_symmetry.space_group_name_H-M   'P 1'
#
loop_
_entity.id
_entity.type
_entity.pdbx_description
1 polymer ?
#
loop_
_entity_poly.entity_id
_entity_poly.type
_entity_poly.pdbx_seq_one_letter_code
_entity_poly.pdbx_strand_id
1 'polypeptide(L)'
;MKEQLVGFPGSEYQDRFDRRRWRLFWIEGGTAVFTSSGRKLLFGDTNLRREFGKYKNELETRSGNPEFRRWFKSGGNSDVYTLGDHPIVIKEGQPGKSLWSALDRMDYLHWVCEEFLPPHVRVPDHYGGIFSRRLKIEYLIMEKINDGITVEDVVHNGQLQIDPEIREAVKDTFSEAKVMLDRSIQQQSLEELIGMELLPDWHEGNVLVDFENPKGKVPFTLWIIDQ
;
A
#
# COMPACT_ATOMS: atom_id res chain seq x y z
N MET A 1 -21.15 19.85 -5.13
CA MET A 1 -22.18 18.81 -4.87
C MET A 1 -21.68 17.93 -3.73
N LYS A 2 -22.37 17.92 -2.57
CA LYS A 2 -22.07 16.98 -1.49
C LYS A 2 -22.80 15.67 -1.80
N GLU A 3 -22.08 14.63 -2.21
CA GLU A 3 -22.66 13.29 -2.25
C GLU A 3 -23.09 12.91 -0.82
N GLN A 4 -24.39 12.80 -0.59
CA GLN A 4 -24.94 12.14 0.59
C GLN A 4 -24.63 10.65 0.45
N LEU A 5 -23.47 10.24 0.96
CA LEU A 5 -23.11 8.84 1.13
C LEU A 5 -24.07 8.21 2.14
N VAL A 6 -25.11 7.57 1.62
CA VAL A 6 -26.08 6.75 2.36
C VAL A 6 -25.31 5.84 3.32
N GLY A 7 -25.59 5.97 4.62
CA GLY A 7 -24.98 5.13 5.64
C GLY A 7 -25.43 3.69 5.44
N PHE A 8 -24.49 2.80 5.11
CA PHE A 8 -24.75 1.36 5.17
C PHE A 8 -25.04 0.98 6.64
N PRO A 9 -26.16 0.28 6.94
CA PRO A 9 -26.46 -0.19 8.30
C PRO A 9 -25.29 -0.99 8.88
N GLY A 10 -24.93 -0.75 10.14
CA GLY A 10 -23.85 -1.48 10.82
C GLY A 10 -22.42 -1.04 10.48
N SER A 11 -22.22 0.18 9.99
CA SER A 11 -20.88 0.75 9.76
C SER A 11 -20.71 2.18 10.26
N GLU A 12 -19.51 2.49 10.70
CA GLU A 12 -19.11 3.76 11.30
C GLU A 12 -18.06 4.47 10.42
N TYR A 13 -17.90 5.77 10.63
CA TYR A 13 -16.79 6.52 10.05
C TYR A 13 -15.72 6.71 11.11
N GLN A 14 -14.47 6.49 10.72
CA GLN A 14 -13.30 6.83 11.51
C GLN A 14 -12.59 8.00 10.84
N ASP A 15 -12.52 9.13 11.55
CA ASP A 15 -11.77 10.30 11.09
C ASP A 15 -10.27 10.03 11.19
N ARG A 16 -9.52 10.55 10.22
CA ARG A 16 -8.07 10.41 10.09
C ARG A 16 -7.39 11.76 10.33
N PHE A 17 -6.09 11.72 10.62
CA PHE A 17 -5.26 12.90 10.93
C PHE A 17 -5.32 13.95 9.81
N ASP A 18 -5.43 13.52 8.55
CA ASP A 18 -5.52 14.36 7.35
C ASP A 18 -6.95 14.78 6.97
N ARG A 19 -7.93 14.61 7.87
CA ARG A 19 -9.37 14.88 7.63
C ARG A 19 -10.02 13.97 6.59
N ARG A 20 -9.32 12.95 6.05
CA ARG A 20 -9.96 11.86 5.31
C ARG A 20 -10.73 10.99 6.29
N ARG A 21 -11.61 10.16 5.75
CA ARG A 21 -12.44 9.25 6.55
C ARG A 21 -12.35 7.84 6.02
N TRP A 22 -12.16 6.92 6.94
CA TRP A 22 -12.28 5.51 6.69
C TRP A 22 -13.68 5.03 7.06
N ARG A 23 -14.18 4.03 6.35
CA ARG A 23 -15.44 3.37 6.67
C ARG A 23 -15.15 2.03 7.34
N LEU A 24 -15.66 1.89 8.55
CA LEU A 24 -15.46 0.73 9.42
C LEU A 24 -16.73 -0.12 9.44
N PHE A 25 -16.59 -1.42 9.19
CA PHE A 25 -17.65 -2.41 9.22
C PHE A 25 -17.35 -3.43 10.31
N TRP A 26 -18.30 -3.64 11.20
CA TRP A 26 -18.24 -4.72 12.18
C TRP A 26 -18.58 -6.04 11.49
N ILE A 27 -17.62 -6.96 11.47
CA ILE A 27 -17.80 -8.31 10.93
C ILE A 27 -17.75 -9.33 12.06
N GLU A 28 -18.22 -10.54 11.80
CA GLU A 28 -18.21 -11.57 12.83
C GLU A 28 -16.79 -11.87 13.30
N GLY A 29 -16.53 -11.58 14.59
CA GLY A 29 -15.22 -11.77 15.21
C GLY A 29 -14.19 -10.65 14.93
N GLY A 30 -14.55 -9.54 14.28
CA GLY A 30 -13.65 -8.39 14.11
C GLY A 30 -14.20 -7.26 13.25
N THR A 31 -13.34 -6.69 12.40
CA THR A 31 -13.57 -5.44 11.70
C THR A 31 -12.98 -5.48 10.28
N ALA A 32 -13.73 -4.95 9.31
CA ALA A 32 -13.21 -4.58 8.01
C ALA A 32 -13.20 -3.06 7.87
N VAL A 33 -12.14 -2.49 7.32
CA VAL A 33 -12.01 -1.05 7.11
C VAL A 33 -11.67 -0.79 5.67
N PHE A 34 -12.30 0.24 5.09
CA PHE A 34 -12.03 0.68 3.74
C PHE A 34 -11.69 2.16 3.73
N THR A 35 -10.59 2.50 3.08
CA THR A 35 -10.20 3.88 2.83
C THR A 35 -11.12 4.53 1.81
N SER A 36 -10.99 5.84 1.61
CA SER A 36 -11.76 6.52 0.57
C SER A 36 -11.49 5.94 -0.83
N SER A 37 -10.23 5.60 -1.14
CA SER A 37 -9.86 4.94 -2.40
C SER A 37 -10.41 3.53 -2.48
N GLY A 38 -10.30 2.73 -1.42
CA GLY A 38 -10.83 1.36 -1.43
C GLY A 38 -12.34 1.28 -1.53
N ARG A 39 -13.06 2.28 -0.99
CA ARG A 39 -14.50 2.36 -1.19
C ARG A 39 -14.86 2.58 -2.66
N LYS A 40 -14.19 3.51 -3.35
CA LYS A 40 -14.44 3.75 -4.77
C LYS A 40 -14.18 2.48 -5.57
N LEU A 41 -13.10 1.76 -5.25
CA LEU A 41 -12.72 0.53 -5.90
C LEU A 41 -13.72 -0.60 -5.67
N LEU A 42 -13.99 -0.96 -4.40
CA LEU A 42 -14.79 -2.13 -4.04
C LEU A 42 -16.29 -1.96 -4.27
N PHE A 43 -16.80 -0.74 -4.10
CA PHE A 43 -18.23 -0.48 -4.34
C PHE A 43 -18.51 -0.04 -5.77
N GLY A 44 -17.50 0.48 -6.48
CA GLY A 44 -17.59 0.81 -7.91
C GLY A 44 -17.47 -0.39 -8.85
N ASP A 45 -16.76 -1.44 -8.44
CA ASP A 45 -16.53 -2.64 -9.27
C ASP A 45 -17.24 -3.88 -8.70
N THR A 46 -18.21 -4.42 -9.44
CA THR A 46 -18.92 -5.66 -9.06
C THR A 46 -18.12 -6.93 -9.36
N ASN A 47 -17.21 -6.90 -10.33
CA ASN A 47 -16.36 -8.04 -10.68
C ASN A 47 -15.31 -8.24 -9.59
N LEU A 48 -14.70 -7.16 -9.12
CA LEU A 48 -13.71 -7.23 -8.05
C LEU A 48 -14.25 -7.91 -6.78
N ARG A 49 -15.48 -7.59 -6.38
CA ARG A 49 -16.15 -8.24 -5.23
C ARG A 49 -16.31 -9.75 -5.42
N ARG A 50 -16.58 -10.20 -6.64
CA ARG A 50 -16.68 -11.62 -6.97
C ARG A 50 -15.32 -12.31 -6.84
N GLU A 51 -14.26 -11.67 -7.32
CA GLU A 51 -12.90 -12.21 -7.23
C GLU A 51 -12.43 -12.34 -5.77
N PHE A 52 -12.74 -11.37 -4.90
CA PHE A 52 -12.49 -11.53 -3.45
C PHE A 52 -13.21 -12.76 -2.85
N GLY A 53 -14.44 -13.03 -3.30
CA GLY A 53 -15.16 -14.25 -2.90
C GLY A 53 -14.45 -15.52 -3.34
N LYS A 54 -13.91 -15.56 -4.57
CA LYS A 54 -13.12 -16.71 -5.06
C LYS A 54 -11.80 -16.87 -4.30
N TYR A 55 -11.07 -15.78 -4.09
CA TYR A 55 -9.83 -15.77 -3.31
C TYR A 55 -10.02 -16.39 -1.93
N LYS A 56 -11.09 -16.00 -1.22
CA LYS A 56 -11.43 -16.56 0.08
C LYS A 56 -11.70 -18.07 0.00
N ASN A 57 -12.46 -18.51 -1.00
CA ASN A 57 -12.78 -19.92 -1.17
C ASN A 57 -11.51 -20.76 -1.43
N GLU A 58 -10.57 -20.27 -2.26
CA GLU A 58 -9.30 -20.97 -2.52
C GLU A 58 -8.44 -21.10 -1.27
N LEU A 59 -8.40 -20.06 -0.43
CA LEU A 59 -7.69 -20.10 0.85
C LEU A 59 -8.25 -21.22 1.77
N GLU A 60 -9.56 -21.40 1.78
CA GLU A 60 -10.24 -22.40 2.62
C GLU A 60 -10.07 -23.82 2.06
N THR A 61 -10.05 -24.00 0.74
CA THR A 61 -10.01 -25.33 0.10
C THR A 61 -8.62 -25.88 -0.17
N ARG A 62 -7.56 -25.04 -0.16
CA ARG A 62 -6.16 -25.43 -0.42
C ARG A 62 -5.96 -26.26 -1.71
N SER A 63 -6.76 -26.03 -2.75
CA SER A 63 -6.59 -26.71 -4.04
C SER A 63 -5.26 -26.31 -4.69
N GLY A 64 -4.47 -27.29 -5.11
CA GLY A 64 -3.04 -27.17 -5.45
C GLY A 64 -2.66 -26.39 -6.72
N ASN A 65 -3.53 -25.53 -7.26
CA ASN A 65 -3.17 -24.59 -8.32
C ASN A 65 -4.09 -23.36 -8.29
N PRO A 66 -3.73 -22.29 -7.54
CA PRO A 66 -4.63 -21.16 -7.34
C PRO A 66 -4.60 -20.22 -8.55
N GLU A 67 -5.71 -20.16 -9.28
CA GLU A 67 -5.89 -19.21 -10.39
C GLU A 67 -6.01 -17.78 -9.84
N PHE A 68 -6.67 -17.63 -8.68
CA PHE A 68 -7.00 -16.33 -8.10
C PHE A 68 -6.03 -15.89 -7.01
N ARG A 69 -5.46 -16.82 -6.22
CA ARG A 69 -4.48 -16.53 -5.16
C ARG A 69 -3.06 -16.94 -5.57
N ARG A 70 -2.41 -16.13 -6.42
CA ARG A 70 -1.02 -16.41 -6.82
C ARG A 70 -0.05 -15.71 -5.86
N TRP A 71 0.90 -16.46 -5.31
CA TRP A 71 1.98 -15.87 -4.50
C TRP A 71 2.78 -14.88 -5.35
N PHE A 72 3.04 -13.71 -4.78
CA PHE A 72 3.77 -12.62 -5.45
C PHE A 72 5.14 -12.40 -4.81
N LYS A 73 5.17 -12.15 -3.49
CA LYS A 73 6.40 -11.86 -2.75
C LYS A 73 6.21 -12.17 -1.27
N SER A 74 7.30 -12.53 -0.57
CA SER A 74 7.31 -12.64 0.89
C SER A 74 7.96 -11.40 1.51
N GLY A 75 7.43 -10.96 2.65
CA GLY A 75 8.00 -9.93 3.51
C GLY A 75 8.23 -10.49 4.93
N GLY A 76 8.94 -9.73 5.76
CA GLY A 76 9.34 -10.22 7.09
C GLY A 76 8.20 -10.72 7.97
N ASN A 77 7.06 -10.03 7.94
CA ASN A 77 5.88 -10.35 8.78
C ASN A 77 4.63 -10.75 7.97
N SER A 78 4.75 -10.96 6.65
CA SER A 78 3.59 -11.14 5.78
C SER A 78 3.96 -11.72 4.43
N ASP A 79 3.01 -12.36 3.76
CA ASP A 79 3.12 -12.72 2.36
C ASP A 79 2.20 -11.86 1.51
N VAL A 80 2.58 -11.61 0.26
CA VAL A 80 1.81 -10.81 -0.69
C VAL A 80 1.32 -11.73 -1.81
N TYR A 81 0.04 -11.66 -2.12
CA TYR A 81 -0.62 -12.43 -3.17
C TYR A 81 -1.29 -11.50 -4.17
N THR A 82 -1.28 -11.86 -5.45
CA THR A 82 -2.13 -11.19 -6.44
C THR A 82 -3.57 -11.69 -6.35
N LEU A 83 -4.52 -10.87 -6.80
CA LEU A 83 -5.92 -11.22 -6.94
C LEU A 83 -6.28 -11.38 -8.43
N GLY A 84 -6.13 -12.59 -8.96
CA GLY A 84 -6.26 -12.84 -10.40
C GLY A 84 -5.34 -11.90 -11.21
N ASP A 85 -5.89 -11.25 -12.25
CA ASP A 85 -5.18 -10.25 -13.07
C ASP A 85 -5.52 -8.80 -12.69
N HIS A 86 -6.14 -8.57 -11.53
CA HIS A 86 -6.44 -7.22 -11.07
C HIS A 86 -5.17 -6.47 -10.64
N PRO A 87 -5.15 -5.13 -10.73
CA PRO A 87 -4.05 -4.29 -10.25
C PRO A 87 -4.06 -4.16 -8.71
N ILE A 88 -4.37 -5.25 -8.01
CA ILE A 88 -4.54 -5.30 -6.56
C ILE A 88 -3.78 -6.51 -6.03
N VAL A 89 -3.11 -6.31 -4.90
CA VAL A 89 -2.52 -7.37 -4.10
C VAL A 89 -3.15 -7.41 -2.71
N ILE A 90 -3.05 -8.59 -2.11
CA ILE A 90 -3.50 -8.89 -0.76
C ILE A 90 -2.25 -9.28 0.04
N LYS A 91 -1.89 -8.44 1.01
CA LYS A 91 -0.86 -8.71 2.00
C LYS A 91 -1.51 -9.46 3.16
N GLU A 92 -1.11 -10.70 3.35
CA GLU A 92 -1.54 -11.61 4.41
C GLU A 92 -0.54 -11.57 5.57
N GLY A 93 -0.99 -11.17 6.76
CA GLY A 93 -0.15 -11.12 7.95
C GLY A 93 0.19 -12.52 8.45
N GLN A 94 1.42 -12.73 8.91
CA GLN A 94 1.77 -13.97 9.62
C GLN A 94 0.98 -14.09 10.94
N PRO A 95 0.72 -15.32 11.44
CA PRO A 95 0.00 -15.51 12.70
C PRO A 95 0.61 -14.70 13.86
N GLY A 96 -0.20 -13.87 14.51
CA GLY A 96 0.21 -13.02 15.63
C GLY A 96 0.93 -11.73 15.23
N LYS A 97 1.07 -11.43 13.93
CA LYS A 97 1.57 -10.14 13.42
C LYS A 97 0.39 -9.30 12.94
N SER A 98 0.30 -8.07 13.46
CA SER A 98 -0.76 -7.16 13.04
C SER A 98 -0.32 -6.32 11.84
N LEU A 99 -1.19 -6.24 10.83
CA LEU A 99 -1.07 -5.34 9.69
C LEU A 99 -1.75 -4.00 9.95
N TRP A 100 -2.41 -3.80 11.09
CA TRP A 100 -3.04 -2.52 11.42
C TRP A 100 -2.05 -1.36 11.47
N SER A 101 -0.90 -1.57 12.12
CA SER A 101 0.14 -0.55 12.16
C SER A 101 0.69 -0.23 10.77
N ALA A 102 0.80 -1.23 9.88
CA ALA A 102 1.19 -1.01 8.49
C ALA A 102 0.16 -0.18 7.73
N LEU A 103 -1.14 -0.44 7.93
CA LEU A 103 -2.20 0.35 7.32
C LEU A 103 -2.17 1.81 7.80
N ASP A 104 -1.99 2.06 9.09
CA ASP A 104 -1.86 3.43 9.63
C ASP A 104 -0.59 4.13 9.10
N ARG A 105 0.55 3.43 9.02
CA ARG A 105 1.80 3.96 8.42
C ARG A 105 1.61 4.34 6.96
N MET A 106 1.02 3.45 6.17
CA MET A 106 0.77 3.69 4.75
C MET A 106 -0.17 4.87 4.54
N ASP A 107 -1.19 5.04 5.38
CA ASP A 107 -2.11 6.19 5.32
C ASP A 107 -1.38 7.52 5.57
N TYR A 108 -0.54 7.54 6.60
CA TYR A 108 0.32 8.68 6.90
C TYR A 108 1.28 9.00 5.77
N LEU A 109 1.99 7.98 5.28
CA LEU A 109 2.93 8.15 4.17
C LEU A 109 2.25 8.60 2.89
N HIS A 110 1.05 8.09 2.61
CA HIS A 110 0.26 8.49 1.46
C HIS A 110 -0.06 9.97 1.50
N TRP A 111 -0.53 10.46 2.66
CA TRP A 111 -0.75 11.89 2.86
C TRP A 111 0.54 12.71 2.71
N VAL A 112 1.65 12.28 3.33
CA VAL A 112 2.93 13.01 3.22
C VAL A 112 3.40 13.08 1.77
N CYS A 113 3.26 11.98 1.02
CA CYS A 113 3.61 11.94 -0.40
C CYS A 113 2.72 12.88 -1.23
N GLU A 114 1.40 12.87 -0.99
CA GLU A 114 0.45 13.71 -1.71
C GLU A 114 0.68 15.21 -1.49
N GLU A 115 0.98 15.62 -0.26
CA GLU A 115 1.06 17.03 0.12
C GLU A 115 2.46 17.64 -0.03
N PHE A 116 3.52 16.87 0.24
CA PHE A 116 4.87 17.42 0.42
C PHE A 116 5.92 16.88 -0.55
N LEU A 117 5.70 15.74 -1.20
CA LEU A 117 6.66 15.14 -2.11
C LEU A 117 6.31 15.41 -3.59
N PRO A 118 7.29 15.35 -4.49
CA PRO A 118 7.02 15.49 -5.92
C PRO A 118 6.19 14.30 -6.43
N PRO A 119 5.37 14.48 -7.49
CA PRO A 119 4.36 13.51 -7.93
C PRO A 119 4.93 12.19 -8.49
N HIS A 120 6.24 12.12 -8.72
CA HIS A 120 6.95 10.89 -9.09
C HIS A 120 7.47 10.10 -7.89
N VAL A 121 7.21 10.55 -6.66
CA VAL A 121 7.46 9.80 -5.42
C VAL A 121 6.12 9.48 -4.80
N ARG A 122 5.80 8.19 -4.70
CA ARG A 122 4.48 7.72 -4.31
C ARG A 122 4.58 6.54 -3.35
N VAL A 123 3.49 6.27 -2.65
CA VAL A 123 3.21 4.97 -2.05
C VAL A 123 2.08 4.30 -2.81
N PRO A 124 2.03 2.96 -2.82
CA PRO A 124 0.87 2.23 -3.38
C PRO A 124 -0.41 2.67 -2.68
N ASP A 125 -1.52 2.80 -3.42
CA ASP A 125 -2.80 3.03 -2.79
C ASP A 125 -3.15 1.86 -1.86
N HIS A 126 -3.55 2.15 -0.62
CA HIS A 126 -4.11 1.18 0.31
C HIS A 126 -5.64 1.29 0.32
N TYR A 127 -6.30 0.19 0.02
CA TYR A 127 -7.75 0.14 -0.14
C TYR A 127 -8.46 -0.21 1.17
N GLY A 128 -7.82 -0.95 2.05
CA GLY A 128 -8.42 -1.31 3.32
C GLY A 128 -7.82 -2.54 3.95
N GLY A 129 -8.25 -2.84 5.18
CA GLY A 129 -7.79 -3.98 5.93
C GLY A 129 -8.95 -4.81 6.48
N ILE A 130 -8.72 -6.11 6.66
CA ILE A 130 -9.67 -7.01 7.30
C ILE A 130 -8.96 -7.69 8.47
N PHE A 131 -9.51 -7.47 9.66
CA PHE A 131 -9.12 -8.09 10.90
C PHE A 131 -10.29 -8.91 11.43
N SER A 132 -10.11 -10.20 11.69
CA SER A 132 -11.11 -10.95 12.44
C SER A 132 -10.45 -12.09 13.18
N ARG A 133 -10.84 -12.31 14.44
CA ARG A 133 -10.39 -13.44 15.25
C ARG A 133 -10.77 -14.80 14.64
N ARG A 134 -11.73 -14.81 13.71
CA ARG A 134 -12.08 -16.02 12.92
C ARG A 134 -11.12 -16.25 11.77
N LEU A 135 -10.56 -15.17 11.24
CA LEU A 135 -9.50 -15.24 10.26
C LEU A 135 -8.22 -15.53 11.04
N LYS A 136 -7.51 -16.60 10.69
CA LYS A 136 -6.25 -16.95 11.36
C LYS A 136 -5.12 -15.94 11.07
N ILE A 137 -5.37 -15.03 10.13
CA ILE A 137 -4.45 -14.03 9.58
C ILE A 137 -5.21 -12.74 9.28
N GLU A 138 -4.49 -11.62 9.31
CA GLU A 138 -4.99 -10.30 8.91
C GLU A 138 -4.75 -10.08 7.41
N TYR A 139 -5.59 -9.27 6.76
CA TYR A 139 -5.43 -8.92 5.36
C TYR A 139 -5.31 -7.41 5.19
N LEU A 140 -4.39 -6.98 4.34
CA LEU A 140 -4.31 -5.62 3.83
C LEU A 140 -4.45 -5.68 2.30
N ILE A 141 -5.33 -4.85 1.76
CA ILE A 141 -5.64 -4.77 0.34
C ILE A 141 -4.99 -3.50 -0.20
N MET A 142 -4.15 -3.62 -1.23
CA MET A 142 -3.38 -2.50 -1.77
C MET A 142 -3.17 -2.61 -3.27
N GLU A 143 -2.78 -1.51 -3.89
CA GLU A 143 -2.40 -1.41 -5.29
C GLU A 143 -1.23 -2.35 -5.59
N LYS A 144 -1.35 -3.07 -6.71
CA LYS A 144 -0.23 -3.84 -7.24
C LYS A 144 0.71 -2.90 -7.97
N ILE A 145 1.95 -2.81 -7.49
CA ILE A 145 3.04 -2.22 -8.26
C ILE A 145 3.62 -3.31 -9.16
N ASN A 146 3.55 -3.12 -10.48
CA ASN A 146 4.10 -4.08 -11.44
C ASN A 146 5.62 -3.97 -11.48
N ASP A 147 6.30 -5.12 -11.50
CA ASP A 147 7.70 -5.35 -11.92
C ASP A 147 8.72 -4.26 -11.57
N GLY A 148 8.54 -3.60 -10.43
CA GLY A 148 9.42 -2.55 -9.96
C GLY A 148 10.78 -3.13 -9.57
N ILE A 149 11.85 -2.45 -9.98
CA ILE A 149 13.22 -2.80 -9.62
C ILE A 149 13.58 -1.98 -8.38
N THR A 150 14.23 -2.56 -7.38
CA THR A 150 14.62 -1.77 -6.20
C THR A 150 15.60 -0.66 -6.58
N VAL A 151 15.60 0.46 -5.87
CA VAL A 151 16.62 1.51 -6.05
C VAL A 151 18.02 0.92 -5.82
N GLU A 152 18.15 0.00 -4.85
CA GLU A 152 19.39 -0.70 -4.56
C GLU A 152 19.91 -1.44 -5.79
N ASP A 153 19.04 -2.18 -6.48
CA ASP A 153 19.38 -2.87 -7.71
C ASP A 153 19.71 -1.89 -8.85
N VAL A 154 18.92 -0.83 -9.04
CA VAL A 154 19.19 0.16 -10.10
C VAL A 154 20.55 0.84 -9.91
N VAL A 155 20.88 1.22 -8.68
CA VAL A 155 22.07 2.02 -8.37
C VAL A 155 23.32 1.14 -8.26
N HIS A 156 23.24 0.01 -7.56
CA HIS A 156 24.42 -0.80 -7.20
C HIS A 156 24.57 -2.07 -8.04
N ASN A 157 23.49 -2.61 -8.62
CA ASN A 157 23.58 -3.85 -9.38
C ASN A 157 24.11 -3.60 -10.80
N GLY A 158 25.40 -3.88 -11.01
CA GLY A 158 26.06 -3.76 -12.30
C GLY A 158 25.57 -4.73 -13.38
N GLN A 159 24.71 -5.70 -13.04
CA GLN A 159 24.15 -6.65 -14.00
C GLN A 159 22.95 -6.08 -14.78
N LEU A 160 22.29 -5.05 -14.26
CA LEU A 160 21.19 -4.38 -14.96
C LEU A 160 21.76 -3.36 -15.95
N GLN A 161 21.43 -3.55 -17.23
CA GLN A 161 21.76 -2.61 -18.30
C GLN A 161 20.82 -1.40 -18.25
N ILE A 162 21.12 -0.46 -17.36
CA ILE A 162 20.41 0.80 -17.20
C ILE A 162 21.32 1.93 -17.66
N ASP A 163 20.75 2.89 -18.41
CA ASP A 163 21.45 4.08 -18.87
C ASP A 163 22.09 4.83 -17.67
N PRO A 164 23.38 5.20 -17.72
CA PRO A 164 24.06 5.91 -16.64
C PRO A 164 23.37 7.20 -16.20
N GLU A 165 22.78 7.95 -17.13
CA GLU A 165 22.06 9.20 -16.80
C GLU A 165 20.78 8.89 -16.00
N ILE A 166 20.08 7.81 -16.36
CA ILE A 166 18.89 7.36 -15.63
C ILE A 166 19.27 6.86 -14.24
N ARG A 167 20.39 6.12 -14.12
CA ARG A 167 20.90 5.64 -12.83
C ARG A 167 21.20 6.79 -11.88
N GLU A 168 21.91 7.82 -12.36
CA GLU A 168 22.20 8.99 -11.52
C GLU A 168 20.92 9.77 -11.20
N ALA A 169 20.00 9.93 -12.15
CA ALA A 169 18.71 10.56 -11.89
C ALA A 169 17.90 9.83 -10.81
N VAL A 170 17.87 8.49 -10.81
CA VAL A 170 17.20 7.69 -9.76
C VAL A 170 17.84 7.95 -8.40
N LYS A 171 19.17 7.94 -8.32
CA LYS A 171 19.92 8.16 -7.08
C LYS A 171 19.73 9.57 -6.52
N ASP A 172 19.78 10.59 -7.37
CA ASP A 172 19.54 11.98 -7.00
C ASP A 172 18.10 12.16 -6.52
N THR A 173 17.14 11.64 -7.29
CA THR A 173 15.71 11.72 -6.93
C THR A 173 15.42 11.01 -5.60
N PHE A 174 16.00 9.83 -5.36
CA PHE A 174 15.87 9.12 -4.11
C PHE A 174 16.45 9.92 -2.93
N SER A 175 17.63 10.52 -3.12
CA SER A 175 18.29 11.32 -2.08
C SER A 175 17.50 12.59 -1.76
N GLU A 176 17.02 13.29 -2.78
CA GLU A 176 16.17 14.48 -2.63
C GLU A 176 14.86 14.15 -1.93
N ALA A 177 14.19 13.08 -2.36
CA ALA A 177 12.94 12.61 -1.76
C ALA A 177 13.12 12.26 -0.29
N LYS A 178 14.25 11.62 0.08
CA LYS A 178 14.61 11.34 1.47
C LYS A 178 14.65 12.62 2.31
N VAL A 179 15.39 13.62 1.84
CA VAL A 179 15.56 14.90 2.55
C VAL A 179 14.22 15.62 2.72
N MET A 180 13.37 15.59 1.69
CA MET A 180 12.04 16.18 1.75
C MET A 180 11.13 15.44 2.73
N LEU A 181 11.16 14.11 2.71
CA LEU A 181 10.40 13.27 3.63
C LEU A 181 10.84 13.50 5.08
N ASP A 182 12.14 13.43 5.36
CA ASP A 182 12.69 13.64 6.70
C ASP A 182 12.32 15.04 7.24
N ARG A 183 12.38 16.07 6.39
CA ARG A 183 11.96 17.44 6.76
C ARG A 183 10.46 17.51 7.06
N SER A 184 9.63 16.92 6.22
CA SER A 184 8.17 16.95 6.39
C SER A 184 7.75 16.26 7.68
N ILE A 185 8.35 15.10 7.95
CA ILE A 185 8.15 14.35 9.18
C ILE A 185 8.59 15.15 10.41
N GLN A 186 9.77 15.79 10.37
CA GLN A 186 10.26 16.61 11.48
C GLN A 186 9.30 17.76 11.80
N GLN A 187 8.83 18.48 10.77
CA GLN A 187 7.87 19.58 10.93
C GLN A 187 6.56 19.10 11.56
N GLN A 188 6.05 17.94 11.15
CA GLN A 188 4.81 17.37 11.67
C GLN A 188 4.96 16.76 13.07
N SER A 189 6.09 16.12 13.37
CA SER A 189 6.37 15.56 14.72
C SER A 189 6.47 16.62 15.82
N LEU A 190 6.77 17.87 15.43
CA LEU A 190 6.77 19.04 16.31
C LEU A 190 5.35 19.57 16.57
N GLU A 191 4.40 19.29 15.66
CA GLU A 191 3.03 19.80 15.71
C GLU A 191 2.01 18.75 16.19
N GLU A 192 2.25 17.46 15.93
CA GLU A 192 1.35 16.36 16.28
C GLU A 192 2.12 15.17 16.87
N LEU A 193 1.56 14.60 17.94
CA LEU A 193 2.05 13.46 18.72
C LEU A 193 1.93 12.11 17.96
N ILE A 194 2.21 12.12 16.66
CA ILE A 194 2.21 10.94 15.80
C ILE A 194 3.55 10.24 16.03
N GLY A 195 3.50 9.13 16.78
CA GLY A 195 4.68 8.43 17.30
C GLY A 195 5.71 8.08 16.23
N MET A 196 6.99 8.16 16.61
CA MET A 196 8.16 7.82 15.79
C MET A 196 8.16 6.37 15.26
N GLU A 197 7.26 5.50 15.75
CA GLU A 197 7.03 4.14 15.23
C GLU A 197 6.35 4.10 13.85
N LEU A 198 5.93 5.25 13.31
CA LEU A 198 5.24 5.33 12.01
C LEU A 198 6.13 5.76 10.83
N LEU A 199 7.44 5.93 11.06
CA LEU A 199 8.38 6.31 10.02
C LEU A 199 8.61 5.14 9.05
N PRO A 200 8.57 5.37 7.72
CA PRO A 200 8.95 4.35 6.76
C PRO A 200 10.42 3.98 6.97
N ASP A 201 10.74 2.71 6.74
CA ASP A 201 12.12 2.29 6.59
C ASP A 201 12.65 2.76 5.23
N TRP A 202 13.14 4.01 5.19
CA TRP A 202 13.71 4.62 3.98
C TRP A 202 15.07 3.99 3.66
N HIS A 203 14.99 2.85 2.99
CA HIS A 203 16.12 2.05 2.50
C HIS A 203 15.95 1.83 0.99
N GLU A 204 17.05 1.75 0.25
CA GLU A 204 17.03 1.62 -1.21
C GLU A 204 16.33 0.32 -1.68
N GLY A 205 16.42 -0.76 -0.89
CA GLY A 205 15.67 -2.01 -1.08
C GLY A 205 14.16 -1.93 -0.80
N ASN A 206 13.69 -0.85 -0.15
CA ASN A 206 12.28 -0.57 0.15
C ASN A 206 11.69 0.53 -0.75
N VAL A 207 12.39 0.93 -1.81
CA VAL A 207 11.86 1.82 -2.83
C VAL A 207 12.02 1.14 -4.18
N LEU A 208 10.91 1.03 -4.91
CA LEU A 208 10.89 0.47 -6.25
C LEU A 208 10.92 1.59 -7.29
N VAL A 209 11.60 1.35 -8.40
CA VAL A 209 11.64 2.19 -9.57
C VAL A 209 10.74 1.56 -10.63
N ASP A 210 9.75 2.32 -11.07
CA ASP A 210 8.80 1.94 -12.12
C ASP A 210 9.01 2.84 -13.35
N PHE A 211 9.49 2.24 -14.43
CA PHE A 211 9.72 2.91 -15.72
C PHE A 211 8.50 2.89 -16.64
N GLU A 212 7.47 2.09 -16.35
CA GLU A 212 6.28 1.95 -17.19
C GLU A 212 5.26 3.05 -16.92
N ASN A 213 5.22 3.57 -15.69
CA ASN A 213 4.26 4.58 -15.27
C ASN A 213 4.94 5.88 -14.79
N PRO A 214 5.75 6.56 -15.63
CA PRO A 214 6.40 7.80 -15.23
C PRO A 214 5.38 8.90 -14.91
N LYS A 215 5.70 9.74 -13.92
CA LYS A 215 4.88 10.89 -13.53
C LYS A 215 5.68 12.19 -13.64
N GLY A 216 5.04 13.22 -14.20
CA GLY A 216 5.68 14.53 -14.38
C GLY A 216 6.73 14.50 -15.49
N LYS A 217 7.93 15.03 -15.22
CA LYS A 217 9.03 15.17 -16.20
C LYS A 217 10.12 14.10 -16.05
N VAL A 218 10.04 13.28 -15.01
CA VAL A 218 11.02 12.24 -14.70
C VAL A 218 10.61 10.95 -15.42
N PRO A 219 11.54 10.19 -16.03
CA PRO A 219 11.22 8.99 -16.82
C PRO A 219 10.90 7.75 -15.96
N PHE A 220 10.63 7.93 -14.67
CA PHE A 220 10.27 6.87 -13.74
C PHE A 220 9.40 7.42 -12.60
N THR A 221 8.82 6.50 -11.84
CA THR A 221 8.18 6.76 -10.55
C THR A 221 8.91 5.94 -9.47
N LEU A 222 9.20 6.58 -8.34
CA LEU A 222 9.66 5.94 -7.13
C LEU A 222 8.46 5.54 -6.26
N TRP A 223 8.36 4.26 -5.95
CA TRP A 223 7.32 3.68 -5.11
C TRP A 223 7.90 3.24 -3.77
N ILE A 224 7.55 3.94 -2.71
CA ILE A 224 7.95 3.58 -1.34
C ILE A 224 7.08 2.40 -0.91
N ILE A 225 7.71 1.27 -0.57
CA ILE A 225 7.02 0.06 -0.10
C ILE A 225 7.26 -0.13 1.40
N ASP A 226 6.18 -0.18 2.18
CA ASP A 226 6.24 -0.51 3.62
C ASP A 226 6.23 -2.05 3.79
N GLN A 227 7.35 -2.62 4.22
CA GLN A 227 7.51 -4.07 4.40
C GLN A 227 7.11 -4.53 5.79
#